data_AF-A0A0C2XHB2-F1
#
_entry.id   AF-A0A0C2XHB2-F1
#
_cell.length_a   1.000
_cell.length_b   1.000
_cell.length_c   1.000
_cell.angle_alpha   90.00
_cell.angle_beta   90.00
_cell.angle_gamma   90.00
#
_symmetry.space_group_name_H-M   'P 1'
#
loop_
_entity.id
_entity.type
_entity.pdbx_description
1 polymer ?
#
loop_
_entity_poly.entity_id
_entity_poly.type
_entity_poly.pdbx_seq_one_letter_code
_entity_poly.pdbx_strand_id
1 'polypeptide(L)'
;MRSFVKDPFEHLPEAPDLCGQVTIQDYKPVYSGPYSCVYRGTYKKEGQNVAVAVKILNELRGAALDSTLRKLKRERRTWGALRHPNILPLYGFIDTEEFFQPGSLISPEMAAER
;
A
#
# COMPACT_ATOMS: atom_id res chain seq x y z
N MET A 1 -24.25 -1.54 22.01
CA MET A 1 -23.04 -0.90 22.59
C MET A 1 -21.86 -1.31 21.74
N ARG A 2 -21.37 -0.43 20.84
CA ARG A 2 -20.17 -0.73 20.02
C ARG A 2 -18.97 -0.70 20.97
N SER A 3 -18.33 -1.84 21.18
CA SER A 3 -17.05 -1.89 21.89
C SER A 3 -16.04 -1.07 21.09
N PHE A 4 -15.54 0.02 21.69
CA PHE A 4 -14.39 0.74 21.19
C PHE A 4 -13.16 -0.15 21.40
N VAL A 5 -12.94 -1.10 20.49
CA VAL A 5 -11.67 -1.81 20.42
C VAL A 5 -10.66 -0.78 19.91
N LYS A 6 -9.92 -0.18 20.84
CA LYS A 6 -8.79 0.69 20.55
C LYS A 6 -7.81 -0.11 19.69
N ASP A 7 -7.37 0.46 18.57
CA ASP A 7 -6.43 -0.27 17.72
C ASP A 7 -5.10 -0.40 18.48
N PRO A 8 -4.63 -1.64 18.77
CA PRO A 8 -3.43 -1.84 19.56
C PRO A 8 -2.18 -1.23 18.92
N PHE A 9 -2.23 -0.88 17.63
CA PHE A 9 -1.14 -0.32 16.86
C PHE A 9 -1.19 1.22 16.73
N GLU A 10 -2.09 1.91 17.44
CA GLU A 10 -2.18 3.39 17.41
C GLU A 10 -0.88 4.11 17.80
N HIS A 11 -0.02 3.47 18.60
CA HIS A 11 1.24 4.04 19.06
C HIS A 11 2.38 3.92 18.02
N LEU A 12 2.18 3.15 16.95
CA LEU A 12 3.18 2.96 15.91
C LEU A 12 3.20 4.15 14.94
N PRO A 13 4.37 4.55 14.44
CA PRO A 13 4.46 5.60 13.44
C PRO A 13 3.72 5.18 12.17
N GLU A 14 2.93 6.09 11.62
CA GLU A 14 2.28 5.86 10.33
C GLU A 14 3.29 6.05 9.19
N ALA A 15 3.17 5.22 8.16
CA ALA A 15 3.94 5.42 6.93
C ALA A 15 3.52 6.75 6.29
N PRO A 16 4.40 7.45 5.55
CA PRO A 16 4.02 8.72 4.94
C PRO A 16 3.01 8.55 3.80
N ASP A 17 2.16 9.55 3.61
CA ASP A 17 1.32 9.69 2.42
C ASP A 17 2.19 10.18 1.25
N LEU A 18 2.15 9.45 0.14
CA LEU A 18 2.94 9.70 -1.07
C LEU A 18 2.07 10.20 -2.24
N CYS A 19 0.85 10.68 -1.95
CA CYS A 19 -0.01 11.29 -2.95
C CYS A 19 0.73 12.39 -3.74
N GLY A 20 0.56 12.40 -5.07
CA GLY A 20 1.24 13.33 -5.98
C GLY A 20 2.73 13.08 -6.18
N GLN A 21 3.34 12.10 -5.48
CA GLN A 21 4.75 11.76 -5.62
C GLN A 21 4.98 10.45 -6.38
N VAL A 22 3.92 9.64 -6.58
CA VAL A 22 3.99 8.34 -7.24
C VAL A 22 3.15 8.34 -8.50
N THR A 23 3.64 7.71 -9.56
CA THR A 23 2.91 7.52 -10.83
C THR A 23 2.95 6.05 -11.22
N ILE A 24 1.79 5.47 -11.58
CA ILE A 24 1.70 4.12 -12.14
C ILE A 24 2.12 4.17 -13.62
N GLN A 25 3.03 3.27 -14.02
CA GLN A 25 3.61 3.29 -15.36
C GLN A 25 2.76 2.58 -16.42
N ASP A 26 1.99 1.56 -16.03
CA ASP A 26 1.17 0.75 -16.94
C ASP A 26 -0.18 0.43 -16.27
N TYR A 27 -1.24 0.40 -17.06
CA TYR A 27 -2.58 -0.04 -16.64
C TYR A 27 -2.66 -1.55 -16.41
N LYS A 28 -1.73 -2.34 -16.96
CA LYS A 28 -1.65 -3.77 -16.73
C LYS A 28 -0.88 -4.06 -15.43
N PRO A 29 -1.45 -4.79 -14.47
CA PRO A 29 -0.72 -5.18 -13.28
C PRO A 29 0.38 -6.20 -13.62
N VAL A 30 1.51 -6.08 -12.93
CA VAL A 30 2.61 -7.07 -12.96
C VAL A 30 2.13 -8.37 -12.31
N TYR A 31 1.28 -8.26 -11.29
CA TYR A 31 0.64 -9.39 -10.62
C TYR A 31 -0.81 -9.06 -10.29
N SER A 32 -1.71 -10.02 -10.54
CA SER A 32 -3.12 -9.92 -10.17
C SER A 32 -3.50 -11.14 -9.34
N GLY A 33 -3.86 -10.92 -8.09
CA GLY A 33 -4.34 -11.95 -7.17
C GLY A 33 -5.77 -11.65 -6.69
N PRO A 34 -6.37 -12.52 -5.87
CA PRO A 34 -7.74 -12.33 -5.39
C PRO A 34 -7.90 -11.11 -4.46
N TYR A 35 -6.87 -10.78 -3.67
CA TYR A 35 -6.93 -9.73 -2.66
C TYR A 35 -6.31 -8.41 -3.09
N SER A 36 -5.45 -8.42 -4.11
CA SER A 36 -4.73 -7.23 -4.55
C SER A 36 -4.14 -7.41 -5.95
N CYS A 37 -3.93 -6.29 -6.62
CA CYS A 37 -3.10 -6.19 -7.81
C CYS A 37 -1.82 -5.40 -7.48
N VAL A 38 -0.71 -5.76 -8.12
CA VAL A 38 0.57 -5.05 -7.99
C VAL A 38 0.94 -4.46 -9.33
N TYR A 39 1.16 -3.15 -9.35
CA TYR A 39 1.54 -2.37 -10.52
C TYR A 39 2.97 -1.88 -10.37
N ARG A 40 3.60 -1.62 -11.51
CA ARG A 40 4.88 -0.92 -11.55
C ARG A 40 4.62 0.59 -11.48
N GLY A 41 5.38 1.28 -10.64
CA GLY A 41 5.30 2.73 -10.50
C GLY A 41 6.67 3.39 -10.40
N THR A 42 6.65 4.72 -10.46
CA THR A 42 7.80 5.59 -10.20
C THR A 42 7.48 6.47 -9.01
N TYR A 43 8.38 6.53 -8.03
CA TYR A 43 8.30 7.42 -6.88
C TYR A 43 9.36 8.52 -7.00
N LYS A 44 8.93 9.79 -7.01
CA LYS A 44 9.81 10.95 -7.03
C LYS A 44 10.29 11.27 -5.61
N LYS A 45 11.46 10.73 -5.24
CA LYS A 45 12.08 10.93 -3.93
C LYS A 45 13.31 11.83 -4.08
N GLU A 46 13.32 12.99 -3.41
CA GLU A 46 14.48 13.89 -3.37
C GLU A 46 15.02 14.27 -4.76
N GLY A 47 14.12 14.45 -5.73
CA GLY A 47 14.48 14.78 -7.11
C GLY A 47 14.93 13.58 -7.96
N GLN A 48 14.98 12.38 -7.40
CA GLN A 48 15.27 11.13 -8.11
C GLN A 48 14.01 10.31 -8.34
N ASN A 49 13.97 9.62 -9.49
CA ASN A 49 12.91 8.67 -9.81
C ASN A 49 13.33 7.28 -9.36
N VAL A 50 12.62 6.74 -8.38
CA VAL A 50 12.83 5.40 -7.83
C VAL A 50 11.74 4.47 -8.35
N ALA A 51 12.12 3.31 -8.88
CA ALA A 51 11.15 2.30 -9.28
C ALA A 51 10.50 1.65 -8.04
N VAL A 52 9.17 1.55 -8.06
CA VAL A 52 8.38 1.06 -6.92
C VAL A 52 7.33 0.06 -7.36
N ALA A 53 6.97 -0.83 -6.43
CA ALA A 53 5.77 -1.65 -6.53
C ALA A 53 4.60 -0.92 -5.85
N VAL A 54 3.51 -0.75 -6.58
CA VAL A 54 2.25 -0.15 -6.11
C VAL A 54 1.24 -1.26 -5.91
N LYS A 55 1.03 -1.67 -4.66
CA LYS A 55 0.06 -2.70 -4.30
C LYS A 55 -1.29 -2.05 -4.02
N ILE A 56 -2.30 -2.43 -4.78
CA ILE A 56 -3.67 -1.94 -4.69
C ILE A 56 -4.54 -3.09 -4.21
N LEU A 57 -5.31 -2.88 -3.15
CA LEU A 57 -6.24 -3.91 -2.66
C LEU A 57 -7.44 -4.00 -3.61
N ASN A 58 -7.87 -5.21 -3.91
CA ASN A 58 -9.08 -5.41 -4.71
C ASN A 58 -10.31 -5.21 -3.83
N GLU A 59 -11.34 -4.59 -4.38
CA GLU A 59 -12.68 -4.71 -3.83
C GLU A 59 -13.16 -6.17 -3.96
N LEU A 60 -13.23 -6.86 -2.82
CA LEU A 60 -13.76 -8.22 -2.78
C LEU A 60 -15.28 -8.14 -2.98
N ARG A 61 -15.80 -8.79 -4.03
CA ARG A 61 -17.25 -8.88 -4.28
C ARG A 61 -17.97 -9.38 -3.03
N GLY A 62 -18.93 -8.58 -2.53
CA GLY A 62 -19.73 -8.91 -1.35
C GLY A 62 -19.08 -8.58 0.00
N ALA A 63 -17.83 -8.09 0.04
CA ALA A 63 -17.23 -7.57 1.25
C ALA A 63 -17.65 -6.11 1.47
N ALA A 64 -17.98 -5.75 2.71
CA ALA A 64 -18.23 -4.35 3.07
C ALA A 64 -16.93 -3.53 2.91
N LEU A 65 -17.03 -2.33 2.33
CA LEU A 65 -15.91 -1.39 2.16
C LEU A 65 -15.13 -1.17 3.48
N ASP A 66 -15.85 -1.03 4.60
CA ASP A 66 -15.28 -0.91 5.95
C ASP A 66 -14.33 -2.06 6.32
N SER A 67 -14.65 -3.28 5.87
CA SER A 67 -13.82 -4.45 6.14
C SER A 67 -12.50 -4.41 5.36
N THR A 68 -12.55 -3.91 4.12
CA THR A 68 -11.36 -3.75 3.27
C THR A 68 -10.49 -2.61 3.78
N LEU A 69 -11.09 -1.48 4.16
CA LEU A 69 -10.38 -0.35 4.78
C LEU A 69 -9.73 -0.74 6.11
N ARG A 70 -10.39 -1.55 6.94
CA ARG A 70 -9.79 -2.07 8.18
C ARG A 70 -8.56 -2.94 7.90
N LYS A 71 -8.62 -3.79 6.86
CA LYS A 71 -7.47 -4.61 6.45
C LYS A 71 -6.32 -3.75 5.93
N LEU A 72 -6.62 -2.76 5.08
CA LEU A 72 -5.64 -1.80 4.56
C LEU A 72 -4.92 -1.06 5.70
N LYS A 73 -5.69 -0.50 6.64
CA LYS A 73 -5.14 0.22 7.81
C LYS A 73 -4.25 -0.68 8.66
N ARG A 74 -4.67 -1.91 8.92
CA ARG A 74 -3.87 -2.87 9.69
C ARG A 74 -2.57 -3.22 8.96
N GLU A 75 -2.64 -3.48 7.65
CA GLU A 75 -1.47 -3.78 6.84
C GLU A 75 -0.49 -2.60 6.83
N ARG A 76 -0.98 -1.38 6.57
CA ARG A 76 -0.20 -0.15 6.64
C ARG A 76 0.51 0.04 7.96
N ARG A 77 -0.21 -0.06 9.09
CA ARG A 77 0.37 0.16 10.43
C ARG A 77 1.40 -0.90 10.78
N THR A 78 1.06 -2.17 10.55
CA THR A 78 1.96 -3.28 10.87
C THR A 78 3.21 -3.22 10.01
N TRP A 79 3.05 -3.05 8.70
CA TRP A 79 4.15 -3.06 7.75
C TRP A 79 5.03 -1.80 7.87
N GLY A 80 4.43 -0.61 8.03
CA GLY A 80 5.15 0.66 8.20
C GLY A 80 6.03 0.73 9.44
N ALA A 81 5.70 -0.06 10.48
CA ALA A 81 6.50 -0.14 11.70
C ALA A 81 7.69 -1.11 11.60
N LEU A 82 7.73 -1.98 10.60
CA LEU A 82 8.78 -3.00 10.47
C LEU A 82 10.05 -2.40 9.84
N ARG A 83 11.18 -2.59 10.51
CA ARG A 83 12.52 -2.19 10.04
C ARG A 83 13.49 -3.35 10.23
N HIS A 84 13.58 -4.20 9.22
CA HIS A 84 14.44 -5.38 9.25
C HIS A 84 14.96 -5.70 7.84
N PRO A 85 16.23 -6.10 7.66
CA PRO A 85 16.81 -6.35 6.33
C PRO A 85 16.09 -7.42 5.50
N ASN A 86 15.43 -8.39 6.17
CA ASN A 86 14.70 -9.48 5.50
C ASN A 86 13.18 -9.23 5.38
N ILE A 87 12.73 -8.01 5.69
CA ILE A 87 11.34 -7.60 5.51
C ILE A 87 11.35 -6.45 4.51
N LEU A 88 10.63 -6.61 3.40
CA LEU A 88 10.50 -5.56 2.40
C LEU A 88 10.03 -4.27 3.09
N PRO A 89 10.69 -3.11 2.92
CA PRO A 89 10.24 -1.89 3.58
C PRO A 89 8.98 -1.33 2.90
N LEU A 90 8.10 -0.72 3.70
CA LEU A 90 7.01 0.11 3.21
C LEU A 90 7.53 1.56 3.08
N TYR A 91 7.51 2.11 1.88
CA TYR A 91 7.88 3.51 1.65
C TYR A 91 6.76 4.46 2.06
N GLY A 92 5.51 4.07 1.85
CA GLY A 92 4.36 4.91 2.12
C GLY A 92 3.07 4.34 1.58
N PHE A 93 2.03 5.16 1.56
CA PHE A 93 0.71 4.80 1.05
C PHE A 93 0.12 5.94 0.20
N ILE A 94 -0.98 5.65 -0.50
CA ILE A 94 -1.79 6.67 -1.19
C ILE A 94 -3.26 6.34 -0.95
N ASP A 95 -3.99 7.27 -0.35
CA ASP A 95 -5.43 7.19 -0.07
C ASP A 95 -6.20 8.26 -0.89
N THR A 96 -6.20 8.15 -2.21
CA THR A 96 -6.94 9.07 -3.08
C THR A 96 -7.81 8.31 -4.06
N GLU A 97 -8.89 8.95 -4.53
CA GLU A 97 -9.76 8.41 -5.59
C GLU A 97 -9.05 8.28 -6.95
N GLU A 98 -7.95 9.02 -7.14
CA GLU A 98 -7.11 8.92 -8.34
C GLU A 98 -6.40 7.56 -8.45
N PHE A 99 -6.16 6.89 -7.33
CA PHE A 99 -5.69 5.52 -7.27
C PHE A 99 -6.88 4.63 -6.93
N PHE A 100 -7.08 3.55 -7.69
CA PHE A 100 -8.14 2.57 -7.48
C PHE A 100 -8.51 2.39 -5.99
N GLN A 101 -9.79 2.62 -5.66
CA GLN A 101 -10.32 2.40 -4.31
C GLN A 101 -10.06 0.94 -3.91
N PRO A 102 -9.63 0.67 -2.66
CA PRO A 102 -9.74 1.51 -1.46
C PRO A 102 -8.42 2.22 -1.03
N GLY A 103 -7.40 2.27 -1.89
CA GLY A 103 -6.08 2.83 -1.58
C GLY A 103 -4.92 1.87 -1.87
N SER A 104 -3.69 2.38 -1.79
CA SER A 104 -2.49 1.64 -2.20
C SER A 104 -1.32 1.71 -1.21
N LEU A 105 -0.45 0.71 -1.26
CA LEU A 105 0.76 0.57 -0.45
C LEU A 105 1.99 0.53 -1.37
N ILE A 106 3.01 1.33 -1.02
CA ILE A 106 4.16 1.58 -1.89
C ILE A 106 5.41 0.96 -1.28
N SER A 107 6.15 0.17 -2.07
CA SER A 107 7.38 -0.51 -1.64
C SER A 107 8.42 -0.49 -2.76
N PRO A 108 9.70 -0.80 -2.49
CA PRO A 108 10.69 -0.96 -3.56
C PRO A 108 10.24 -1.97 -4.61
N GLU A 109 10.55 -1.71 -5.88
CA GLU A 109 10.43 -2.76 -6.88
C GLU A 109 11.53 -3.81 -6.66
N MET A 110 11.13 -5.05 -6.41
CA MET A 110 12.04 -6.19 -6.40
C MET A 110 12.08 -6.75 -7.81
N ALA A 111 13.10 -6.38 -8.59
CA ALA A 111 13.38 -7.06 -9.84
C ALA A 111 13.80 -8.50 -9.51
N ALA A 112 12.97 -9.48 -9.90
CA ALA A 112 13.46 -10.84 -10.00
C ALA A 112 14.37 -10.88 -11.23
N GLU A 113 15.68 -11.05 -11.02
CA GLU A 113 16.53 -11.59 -12.08
C GLU A 113 15.88 -12.90 -12.52
N ARG A 114 15.39 -12.93 -13.76
CA ARG A 114 14.76 -14.10 -14.38
C ARG A 114 15.79 -14.86 -15.18
#